data_AF-A0A645D297-F1
#
_entry.id   AF-A0A645D297-F1
#
_cell.length_a   1.000
_cell.length_b   1.000
_cell.length_c   1.000
_cell.angle_alpha   90.00
_cell.angle_beta   90.00
_cell.angle_gamma   90.00
#
_symmetry.space_group_name_H-M   'P 1'
#
loop_
_entity.id
_entity.type
_entity.pdbx_description
1 polymer ?
#
loop_
_entity_poly.entity_id
_entity_poly.type
_entity_poly.pdbx_seq_one_letter_code
_entity_poly.pdbx_strand_id
1 'polypeptide(L)' 'MKKTDKIAYRQKTTSELIKNLADLRKNLVEIQAKYSTGNQKDSSVFKKIKYEIALISTILGQKSNEK' A
#
# COMPACT_ATOMS: atom_id res chain seq x y z
N MET A 1 2.33 -9.87 5.68
CA MET A 1 2.98 -8.61 6.12
C MET A 1 3.45 -8.81 7.55
N LYS A 2 4.70 -8.47 7.86
CA LYS A 2 5.26 -8.68 9.21
C LYS A 2 4.81 -7.52 10.11
N LYS A 3 4.75 -7.73 11.43
CA LYS A 3 4.37 -6.67 12.40
C LYS A 3 5.25 -5.42 12.27
N THR A 4 6.51 -5.61 11.91
CA THR A 4 7.51 -4.56 11.66
C THR A 4 7.08 -3.57 10.58
N ASP A 5 6.42 -4.05 9.52
CA ASP A 5 6.00 -3.19 8.40
C ASP A 5 4.93 -2.19 8.83
N LYS A 6 4.03 -2.59 9.74
CA LYS A 6 2.97 -1.73 10.29
C LYS A 6 3.54 -0.60 11.15
N ILE A 7 4.60 -0.87 11.91
CA ILE A 7 5.27 0.12 12.76
C ILE A 7 6.00 1.13 11.87
N ALA A 8 6.69 0.66 10.83
CA ALA A 8 7.37 1.52 9.86
C ALA A 8 6.42 2.54 9.20
N TYR A 9 5.20 2.13 8.84
CA TYR A 9 4.21 3.07 8.29
C TYR A 9 3.69 4.09 9.32
N ARG A 10 3.61 3.76 10.61
CA ARG A 10 3.18 4.73 11.63
C ARG A 10 4.21 5.82 11.92
N GLN A 11 5.49 5.48 11.80
CA GLN A 11 6.62 6.40 12.01
C GLN A 11 6.81 7.39 10.85
N LYS A 12 6.29 7.07 9.66
CA LYS A 12 6.35 7.96 8.49
C LYS A 12 5.52 9.23 8.68
N THR A 13 5.97 10.30 8.05
CA THR A 13 5.23 11.56 7.94
C THR A 13 4.01 11.41 7.03
N THR A 14 3.03 12.31 7.18
CA THR A 14 1.83 12.32 6.33
C THR A 14 2.19 12.47 4.85
N SER A 15 3.18 13.30 4.51
CA SER A 15 3.67 13.48 3.13
C SER A 15 4.24 12.18 2.55
N GLU A 16 5.08 11.48 3.32
CA GLU A 16 5.62 10.18 2.90
C GLU A 16 4.53 9.13 2.75
N LEU A 17 3.52 9.12 3.62
CA LEU A 17 2.39 8.20 3.51
C LEU A 17 1.58 8.45 2.23
N ILE A 18 1.34 9.70 1.87
CA ILE A 18 0.65 10.07 0.62
C ILE A 18 1.48 9.62 -0.60
N LYS A 19 2.80 9.86 -0.59
CA LYS A 19 3.69 9.42 -1.67
C LYS A 19 3.66 7.89 -1.83
N ASN A 20 3.82 7.16 -0.72
CA ASN A 20 3.75 5.70 -0.72
C ASN A 20 2.39 5.18 -1.22
N LEU A 21 1.28 5.86 -0.87
CA LEU A 21 -0.04 5.51 -1.36
C LEU A 21 -0.15 5.64 -2.90
N ALA A 22 0.41 6.71 -3.47
CA ALA A 22 0.45 6.90 -4.91
C ALA A 22 1.30 5.83 -5.60
N ASP A 23 2.48 5.52 -5.05
CA ASP A 23 3.38 4.48 -5.58
C ASP A 23 2.72 3.10 -5.53
N LEU A 24 2.05 2.75 -4.44
CA LEU A 24 1.34 1.46 -4.30
C LEU A 24 0.16 1.34 -5.29
N ARG A 25 -0.56 2.44 -5.55
CA ARG A 25 -1.63 2.45 -6.56
C ARG A 25 -1.07 2.25 -7.97
N LYS A 26 0.05 2.90 -8.29
CA LYS A 26 0.74 2.70 -9.58
C LYS A 26 1.21 1.25 -9.73
N ASN A 27 1.85 0.70 -8.70
CA ASN A 27 2.29 -0.69 -8.67
C ASN A 27 1.12 -1.67 -8.85
N LEU A 28 -0.04 -1.37 -8.27
CA LEU A 28 -1.24 -2.20 -8.44
C LEU A 28 -1.63 -2.30 -9.92
N VAL A 29 -1.64 -1.17 -10.64
CA VAL A 29 -1.96 -1.13 -12.07
C VAL A 29 -0.92 -1.89 -12.90
N GLU A 30 0.36 -1.70 -12.61
CA GLU A 30 1.44 -2.42 -13.30
C GLU A 30 1.34 -3.94 -13.10
N ILE A 31 1.00 -4.38 -11.89
CA ILE A 31 0.86 -5.80 -11.58
C ILE A 31 -0.41 -6.37 -12.19
N GLN A 32 -1.51 -5.59 -12.28
CA GLN A 32 -2.69 -5.98 -13.04
C GLN A 32 -2.35 -6.21 -14.51
N ALA A 33 -1.62 -5.27 -15.13
CA ALA A 33 -1.17 -5.41 -16.51
C ALA A 33 -0.30 -6.67 -16.71
N LYS A 34 0.68 -6.90 -15.83
CA LYS A 34 1.54 -8.09 -15.86
C LYS A 34 0.78 -9.40 -15.63
N TYR A 35 -0.28 -9.38 -14.83
CA TYR A 35 -1.12 -10.55 -14.61
C TYR A 35 -1.98 -10.87 -15.83
N SER A 36 -2.55 -9.84 -16.46
CA SER A 36 -3.31 -9.97 -17.71
C SER A 36 -2.45 -10.50 -18.86
N THR A 37 -1.17 -10.14 -18.93
CA THR A 37 -0.24 -10.67 -19.94
C THR A 37 0.36 -12.03 -19.58
N GLY A 38 0.04 -12.59 -18.40
CA GLY A 38 0.53 -13.89 -17.93
C GLY A 38 1.96 -13.88 -17.37
N ASN A 39 2.62 -12.71 -17.32
CA ASN A 39 3.96 -12.54 -16.76
C ASN A 39 3.99 -12.57 -15.23
N GLN A 40 2.85 -12.30 -14.57
CA GLN A 40 2.66 -12.44 -13.13
C GLN A 40 1.57 -13.49 -12.90
N LYS A 41 1.90 -14.63 -12.26
CA LYS A 41 0.90 -15.68 -11.94
C LYS A 41 0.47 -15.66 -10.48
N ASP A 42 1.27 -15.03 -9.62
CA ASP A 42 0.99 -14.97 -8.18
C ASP A 42 -0.07 -13.91 -7.87
N SER A 43 -1.27 -14.37 -7.54
CA SER A 43 -2.39 -13.51 -7.16
C SER A 43 -2.27 -12.96 -5.72
N SER A 44 -1.40 -13.54 -4.88
CA SER A 44 -1.20 -13.10 -3.50
C SER A 44 -0.62 -11.69 -3.41
N VAL A 45 0.12 -11.26 -4.44
CA VAL A 45 0.70 -9.92 -4.56
C VAL A 45 -0.40 -8.85 -4.58
N PHE A 46 -1.53 -9.09 -5.24
CA PHE A 46 -2.68 -8.18 -5.22
C PHE A 46 -3.23 -8.00 -3.82
N LYS A 47 -3.40 -9.10 -3.09
CA LYS A 47 -3.92 -9.07 -1.72
C LYS A 47 -2.99 -8.27 -0.81
N LYS A 48 -1.67 -8.44 -0.98
CA LYS A 48 -0.66 -7.70 -0.22
C LYS A 48 -0.73 -6.19 -0.51
N ILE A 49 -0.74 -5.79 -1.78
CA ILE A 49 -0.77 -4.36 -2.16
C ILE A 49 -2.07 -3.69 -1.72
N LYS A 50 -3.22 -4.36 -1.93
CA LYS A 50 -4.52 -3.85 -1.46
C LYS A 50 -4.54 -3.66 0.06
N TYR A 51 -3.96 -4.59 0.81
CA TYR A 51 -3.83 -4.49 2.26
C TYR A 51 -2.94 -3.31 2.67
N GLU A 52 -1.80 -3.10 2.01
CA GLU A 52 -0.90 -1.98 2.27
C GLU A 52 -1.58 -0.62 1.98
N ILE A 53 -2.31 -0.51 0.87
CA ILE A 53 -3.12 0.67 0.53
C ILE A 53 -4.15 0.96 1.63
N ALA A 54 -4.88 -0.07 2.07
CA ALA A 54 -5.89 0.07 3.13
C ALA A 54 -5.24 0.52 4.44
N LEU A 55 -4.11 -0.07 4.83
CA LEU A 55 -3.40 0.29 6.05
C LEU A 55 -2.93 1.75 6.04
N ILE A 56 -2.31 2.20 4.95
CA ILE A 56 -1.85 3.59 4.83
C ILE A 56 -3.04 4.55 4.88
N SER A 57 -4.14 4.21 4.20
CA SER A 57 -5.37 5.01 4.23
C SER A 57 -5.93 5.13 5.65
N THR A 58 -5.94 4.04 6.41
CA THR A 58 -6.36 4.06 7.83
C THR A 58 -5.44 4.92 8.68
N ILE A 59 -4.11 4.83 8.50
CA ILE A 59 -3.15 5.63 9.27
C ILE A 59 -3.31 7.12 8.94
N LEU A 60 -3.51 7.47 7.67
CA LEU A 60 -3.78 8.85 7.26
C LEU A 60 -5.08 9.38 7.89
N GLY A 61 -6.14 8.58 7.92
CA GLY A 61 -7.38 8.93 8.60
C GLY A 61 -7.20 9.13 10.11
N GLN A 62 -6.43 8.26 10.77
CA GLN A 62 -6.08 8.40 12.19
C GLN A 62 -5.32 9.70 12.46
N LYS A 63 -4.27 9.99 11.67
CA LYS A 63 -3.49 11.24 11.80
C LYS A 63 -4.31 12.49 11.50
N SER A 64 -5.34 12.40 10.66
CA SER A 64 -6.24 13.52 10.36
C SER A 64 -7.25 13.80 11.47
N ASN A 65 -7.69 12.77 12.21
CA ASN A 65 -8.63 12.89 13.32
C ASN A 65 -7.95 13.19 14.67
N GLU A 66 -6.62 13.08 14.76
CA GLU A 66 -5.81 13.47 15.92
C GLU A 66 -5.50 14.97 15.98
N LYS A 67 -5.93 15.75 14.97
CA LYS A 67 -5.90 17.22 14.96
C LYS A 67 -7.22 17.80 15.45
#